data_AF-A0A0T6W566-F1
#
_entry.id   AF-A0A0T6W566-F1
#
_cell.length_a   1.000
_cell.length_b   1.000
_cell.length_c   1.000
_cell.angle_alpha   90.00
_cell.angle_beta   90.00
_cell.angle_gamma   90.00
#
_symmetry.space_group_name_H-M   'P 1'
#
loop_
_entity.id
_entity.type
_entity.pdbx_description
1 polymer ?
#
loop_
_entity_poly.entity_id
_entity_poly.type
_entity_poly.pdbx_seq_one_letter_code
_entity_poly.pdbx_strand_id
1 'polypeptide(L)' 'MKFSSDKDINLYTKHLVRDGWIFKRGRKHGKLFSPDSREMVVIPSTPSKRRSLQEMLSTVSRIERRR' A
#
# COMPACT_ATOMS: atom_id res chain seq x y z
N MET A 1 7.51 11.95 3.26
CA MET A 1 7.19 10.80 4.15
C MET A 1 7.73 9.51 3.55
N LYS A 2 8.29 8.62 4.39
CA LYS A 2 8.76 7.27 3.99
C LYS A 2 7.79 6.22 4.54
N PHE A 3 7.27 5.36 3.68
CA PHE A 3 6.29 4.32 4.00
C PHE A 3 6.92 2.93 4.05
N SER A 4 7.91 2.67 3.19
CA SER A 4 8.68 1.42 3.11
C SER A 4 10.16 1.72 2.89
N SER A 5 11.04 0.77 3.25
CA SER A 5 12.46 0.78 2.89
C SER A 5 12.69 0.42 1.43
N ASP A 6 11.76 -0.32 0.82
CA ASP A 6 11.78 -0.64 -0.60
C ASP A 6 11.33 0.58 -1.42
N LYS A 7 12.13 0.95 -2.42
CA LYS A 7 11.94 2.19 -3.19
C LYS A 7 10.66 2.13 -4.01
N ASP A 8 10.35 0.99 -4.61
CA ASP A 8 9.21 0.83 -5.50
C ASP A 8 7.90 0.79 -4.70
N ILE A 9 7.87 0.04 -3.59
CA ILE A 9 6.73 0.05 -2.67
C ILE A 9 6.51 1.45 -2.10
N ASN A 10 7.58 2.15 -1.73
CA ASN A 10 7.48 3.50 -1.18
C ASN A 10 6.97 4.52 -2.22
N LEU A 11 7.44 4.45 -3.47
CA LEU A 11 6.94 5.28 -4.57
C LEU A 11 5.48 4.98 -4.87
N TYR A 12 5.12 3.70 -5.01
CA TYR A 12 3.74 3.31 -5.30
C TYR A 12 2.77 3.70 -4.17
N THR A 13 3.18 3.54 -2.91
CA THR A 13 2.40 4.02 -1.75
C THR A 13 2.19 5.54 -1.80
N LYS A 14 3.20 6.33 -2.22
CA LYS A 14 3.04 7.78 -2.38
C LYS A 14 2.02 8.13 -3.45
N HIS A 15 2.01 7.40 -4.58
CA HIS A 15 1.03 7.62 -5.64
C HIS A 15 -0.39 7.37 -5.13
N LEU A 16 -0.64 6.24 -4.48
CA LEU A 16 -1.96 5.93 -3.92
C LEU A 16 -2.43 6.99 -2.91
N VAL A 17 -1.54 7.47 -2.03
CA VAL A 17 -1.88 8.54 -1.08
C VAL A 17 -2.25 9.85 -1.80
N ARG A 18 -1.57 10.17 -2.90
CA ARG A 18 -1.93 11.33 -3.74
C ARG A 18 -3.28 11.15 -4.42
N ASP A 19 -3.61 9.91 -4.78
CA ASP A 19 -4.88 9.54 -5.42
C ASP A 19 -6.04 9.41 -4.41
N GLY A 20 -5.81 9.78 -3.15
CA GLY A 20 -6.85 9.85 -2.11
C GLY A 20 -6.85 8.69 -1.13
N TRP A 21 -5.98 7.70 -1.28
CA TRP A 21 -5.86 6.62 -0.31
C TRP A 21 -5.33 7.12 1.04
N ILE A 22 -5.89 6.59 2.13
CA ILE A 22 -5.53 7.04 3.48
C ILE A 22 -4.46 6.11 4.06
N PHE A 23 -3.28 6.65 4.33
CA PHE A 23 -2.23 5.91 5.02
C PHE A 23 -2.35 6.03 6.54
N LYS A 24 -2.33 4.89 7.25
CA LYS A 24 -2.15 4.83 8.70
C LYS A 24 -0.88 4.06 9.06
N ARG A 25 -0.03 4.67 9.89
CA ARG A 25 1.16 4.03 10.43
C ARG A 25 0.75 3.07 11.55
N GLY A 26 1.08 1.79 11.40
CA GLY A 26 1.07 0.83 12.51
C GLY A 26 2.44 0.71 13.18
N ARG A 27 2.52 -0.12 14.23
CA ARG A 27 3.77 -0.38 14.97
C ARG A 27 4.89 -0.95 14.10
N LYS A 28 4.58 -1.96 13.27
CA LYS A 28 5.56 -2.67 12.42
C LYS A 28 5.36 -2.46 10.92
N HIS A 29 4.10 -2.31 10.48
CA HIS A 29 3.71 -2.15 9.09
C HIS A 29 2.73 -1.00 8.95
N GLY A 30 2.73 -0.36 7.79
CA GLY A 30 1.70 0.61 7.43
C GLY A 30 0.45 -0.08 6.89
N LYS A 31 -0.65 0.66 6.83
CA LYS A 31 -1.88 0.26 6.14
C LYS A 31 -2.34 1.40 5.24
N LEU A 32 -2.74 1.08 4.02
CA LEU A 32 -3.47 1.97 3.13
C LEU A 32 -4.93 1.55 3.11
N PHE A 33 -5.83 2.52 3.28
CA PHE A 33 -7.28 2.32 3.19
C PHE A 33 -7.77 2.94 1.88
N SER A 34 -8.61 2.19 1.17
CA SER A 34 -9.24 2.68 -0.06
C SER A 34 -10.15 3.87 0.28
N PRO A 35 -10.18 4.90 -0.59
CA PRO A 35 -11.06 6.05 -0.35
C PRO A 35 -12.54 5.69 -0.49
N ASP A 36 -12.88 4.75 -1.37
CA ASP A 36 -14.26 4.44 -1.75
C ASP A 36 -14.78 3.12 -1.14
N SER A 37 -13.90 2.32 -0.55
CA SER A 37 -14.27 1.03 0.05
C SER A 37 -13.71 0.86 1.46
N ARG A 38 -14.28 -0.08 2.22
CA ARG A 38 -13.74 -0.47 3.54
C ARG A 38 -12.55 -1.43 3.44
N GLU A 39 -12.05 -1.71 2.23
CA GLU A 39 -10.87 -2.58 2.04
C GLU A 39 -9.56 -1.83 2.35
N MET A 40 -8.53 -2.60 2.72
CA MET A 40 -7.20 -2.09 3.06
C MET A 40 -6.10 -2.95 2.45
N VAL A 41 -4.93 -2.34 2.25
CA VAL A 41 -3.70 -3.02 1.84
C VAL A 41 -2.62 -2.77 2.89
N VAL A 42 -1.90 -3.85 3.26
CA VAL A 42 -0.78 -3.75 4.19
C VAL A 42 0.46 -3.30 3.44
N ILE A 43 1.15 -2.29 3.98
CA ILE A 43 2.39 -1.75 3.45
C ILE A 43 3.56 -2.26 4.30
N PRO A 44 4.36 -3.21 3.81
CA PRO A 44 5.51 -3.71 4.56
C PRO A 44 6.56 -2.60 4.69
N SER A 45 6.96 -2.31 5.92
CA SER A 45 7.98 -1.30 6.19
C SER A 45 9.39 -1.74 5.76
N THR A 46 9.68 -3.03 5.85
CA THR A 46 10.93 -3.67 5.38
C THR A 46 10.60 -5.03 4.75
N PRO A 47 10.20 -5.06 3.47
CA PRO A 47 9.87 -6.32 2.80
C PRO A 47 11.15 -7.17 2.64
N SER A 48 11.07 -8.44 3.02
CA SER A 48 12.12 -9.44 2.76
C SER A 48 11.76 -10.34 1.58
N LYS A 49 10.50 -10.33 1.12
CA LYS A 49 10.02 -11.16 0.02
C LYS A 49 10.20 -10.43 -1.31
N ARG A 50 10.82 -11.09 -2.28
CA ARG A 50 11.05 -10.56 -3.65
C ARG A 50 9.76 -10.12 -4.35
N ARG A 51 8.61 -10.72 -4.00
CA ARG A 51 7.31 -10.48 -4.65
C ARG A 51 6.39 -9.52 -3.88
N SER A 52 6.87 -8.88 -2.81
CA SER A 52 6.02 -7.99 -2.00
C SER A 52 5.37 -6.85 -2.81
N LEU A 53 6.07 -6.28 -3.79
CA LEU A 53 5.50 -5.27 -4.68
C LEU A 53 4.36 -5.85 -5.53
N GLN A 54 4.56 -7.03 -6.12
CA GLN A 54 3.56 -7.68 -6.98
C GLN A 54 2.29 -8.07 -6.20
N GLU A 55 2.46 -8.59 -4.99
CA GLU A 55 1.34 -8.91 -4.09
C GLU A 55 0.56 -7.65 -3.72
N MET A 56 1.25 -6.55 -3.41
CA MET A 56 0.63 -5.25 -3.14
C MET A 56 -0.14 -4.73 -4.37
N LEU A 57 0.48 -4.72 -5.55
CA LEU A 57 -0.15 -4.27 -6.80
C LEU A 57 -1.41 -5.07 -7.14
N SER A 58 -1.33 -6.40 -7.04
CA SER A 58 -2.46 -7.29 -7.28
C SER A 58 -3.61 -7.02 -6.30
N THR A 59 -3.29 -6.81 -5.02
CA THR A 59 -4.29 -6.50 -3.99
C THR A 59 -4.97 -5.16 -4.27
N VAL A 60 -4.21 -4.10 -4.57
CA VAL A 60 -4.77 -2.78 -4.91
C VAL A 60 -5.65 -2.88 -6.14
N SER A 61 -5.18 -3.54 -7.21
CA SER A 61 -5.95 -3.72 -8.45
C SER A 61 -7.27 -4.46 -8.21
N ARG A 62 -7.27 -5.45 -7.30
CA ARG A 62 -8.50 -6.18 -6.92
C ARG A 62 -9.50 -5.28 -6.19
N ILE A 63 -9.03 -4.36 -5.34
CA ILE A 63 -9.88 -3.41 -4.62
C ILE A 63 -10.45 -2.38 -5.59
N GLU A 64 -9.61 -1.80 -6.45
CA GLU A 64 -10.04 -0.80 -7.44
C GLU A 64 -11.05 -1.37 -8.46
N ARG A 65 -10.97 -2.66 -8.81
CA ARG A 65 -11.98 -3.32 -9.67
C ARG A 65 -13.33 -3.55 -9.01
N ARG A 66 -13.41 -3.47 -7.67
CA ARG A 66 -14.64 -3.65 -6.90
C ARG A 66 -15.32 -2.32 -6.57
N ARG A 67 -14.64 -1.21 -6.86
CA ARG A 67 -15.19 0.15 -6.84
C ARG A 67 -16.06 0.37 -8.07
#